data_AF-A0A1H1MNP1-F1
#
_entry.id   AF-A0A1H1MNP1-F1
#
_cell.length_a   1.000
_cell.length_b   1.000
_cell.length_c   1.000
_cell.angle_alpha   90.00
_cell.angle_beta   90.00
_cell.angle_gamma   90.00
#
_symmetry.space_group_name_H-M   'P 1'
#
loop_
_entity.id
_entity.type
_entity.pdbx_description
1 polymer ?
#
loop_
_entity_poly.entity_id
_entity_poly.type
_entity_poly.pdbx_seq_one_letter_code
_entity_poly.pdbx_strand_id
1 'polypeptide(L)'
;MHVLSSFSYLLALPALLTVSFAAPPPELPVATFFKQASLAQLAFSPDGKRIACLVPYEHRMNLAVIDLENRQKNLLTNFTDNDVGSLRWAGNDRLIFTKDGEFLKKRIPASAARKEPQASQRVSA
;
A
#
# COMPACT_ATOMS: atom_id res chain seq x y z
N MET A 1 -14.82 44.62 -69.25
CA MET A 1 -15.13 44.56 -67.81
C MET A 1 -15.16 43.10 -67.39
N HIS A 2 -14.50 42.77 -66.28
CA HIS A 2 -14.28 41.41 -65.74
C HIS A 2 -15.58 40.70 -65.36
N VAL A 3 -15.63 39.36 -65.46
CA VAL A 3 -15.75 38.37 -64.35
C VAL A 3 -15.86 36.94 -64.94
N LEU A 4 -14.86 36.06 -64.75
CA LEU A 4 -14.76 34.99 -63.74
C LEU A 4 -15.75 33.83 -63.92
N SER A 5 -15.24 32.61 -64.17
CA SER A 5 -15.61 31.44 -63.35
C SER A 5 -14.65 30.27 -63.63
N SER A 6 -13.61 30.14 -62.81
CA SER A 6 -12.79 28.93 -62.75
C SER A 6 -13.45 27.99 -61.74
N PHE A 7 -14.01 26.88 -62.21
CA PHE A 7 -14.48 25.79 -61.36
C PHE A 7 -13.26 25.00 -60.86
N SER A 8 -12.70 25.41 -59.72
CA SER A 8 -11.70 24.61 -59.01
C SER A 8 -12.42 23.54 -58.19
N TYR A 9 -12.37 22.30 -58.66
CA TYR A 9 -12.74 21.12 -57.89
C TYR A 9 -11.78 20.98 -56.70
N LEU A 10 -12.27 21.22 -55.48
CA LEU A 10 -11.56 20.79 -54.27
C LEU A 10 -12.10 19.44 -53.83
N LEU A 11 -11.28 18.41 -54.03
CA LEU A 11 -11.49 17.03 -53.58
C LEU A 11 -11.65 17.02 -52.05
N ALA A 12 -12.83 16.67 -51.55
CA ALA A 12 -13.04 16.46 -50.12
C ALA A 12 -12.44 15.09 -49.71
N LEU A 13 -11.42 15.15 -48.86
CA LEU A 13 -10.65 14.05 -48.28
C LEU A 13 -11.56 13.10 -47.47
N PRO A 14 -11.54 11.76 -47.66
CA PRO A 14 -12.19 10.86 -46.72
C PRO A 14 -11.35 10.79 -45.44
N ALA A 15 -11.89 11.24 -44.32
CA ALA A 15 -11.28 11.04 -43.01
C ALA A 15 -11.33 9.55 -42.65
N LEU A 16 -10.18 8.88 -42.68
CA LEU A 16 -10.01 7.52 -42.18
C LEU A 16 -10.29 7.52 -40.66
N LEU A 17 -11.44 6.96 -40.26
CA LEU A 17 -11.68 6.61 -38.85
C LEU A 17 -10.88 5.35 -38.53
N THR A 18 -9.74 5.51 -37.87
CA THR A 18 -8.97 4.39 -37.34
C THR A 18 -9.63 3.89 -36.06
N VAL A 19 -10.26 2.71 -36.12
CA VAL A 19 -10.70 2.00 -34.91
C VAL A 19 -9.45 1.42 -34.24
N SER A 20 -9.08 1.95 -33.07
CA SER A 20 -8.01 1.36 -32.26
C SER A 20 -8.51 0.10 -31.57
N PHE A 21 -7.86 -1.03 -31.82
CA PHE A 21 -8.07 -2.26 -31.07
C PHE A 21 -7.11 -2.28 -29.88
N ALA A 22 -7.63 -2.49 -28.67
CA ALA A 22 -6.79 -2.66 -27.50
C ALA A 22 -6.07 -4.02 -27.56
N ALA A 23 -4.76 -4.02 -27.30
CA ALA A 23 -4.00 -5.26 -27.16
C ALA A 23 -4.53 -6.09 -25.98
N PRO A 24 -4.49 -7.43 -26.05
CA PRO A 24 -4.86 -8.27 -24.91
C PRO A 24 -3.96 -7.96 -23.70
N PRO A 25 -4.50 -8.00 -22.47
CA PRO A 25 -3.70 -7.76 -21.28
C PRO A 25 -2.59 -8.82 -21.16
N PRO A 26 -1.42 -8.45 -20.62
CA PRO A 26 -0.33 -9.40 -20.43
C PRO A 26 -0.75 -10.53 -19.48
N GLU A 27 -0.26 -11.74 -19.76
CA GLU A 27 -0.48 -12.87 -18.88
C GLU A 27 0.27 -12.68 -17.55
N LEU A 28 -0.44 -12.85 -16.43
CA LEU A 28 0.16 -12.77 -15.10
C LEU A 28 0.73 -14.14 -14.72
N PRO A 29 2.02 -14.24 -14.32
CA PRO A 29 2.55 -15.48 -13.77
C PRO A 29 1.73 -15.92 -12.56
N VAL A 30 1.46 -17.22 -12.44
CA VAL A 30 0.65 -17.80 -11.35
C VAL A 30 1.17 -17.40 -9.96
N ALA A 31 2.50 -17.31 -9.82
CA ALA A 31 3.16 -16.87 -8.59
C ALA A 31 2.68 -15.48 -8.09
N THR A 32 2.16 -14.63 -8.98
CA THR A 32 1.62 -13.30 -8.63
C THR A 32 0.42 -13.40 -7.68
N PHE A 33 -0.39 -14.45 -7.78
CA PHE A 33 -1.57 -14.66 -6.95
C PHE A 33 -1.23 -15.23 -5.57
N PHE A 34 -0.03 -15.80 -5.42
CA PHE A 34 0.46 -16.42 -4.18
C PHE A 34 1.50 -15.58 -3.44
N LYS A 35 1.86 -14.40 -3.96
CA LYS A 35 2.80 -13.51 -3.30
C LYS A 35 2.18 -12.94 -2.01
N GLN A 36 3.01 -12.74 -1.00
CA GLN A 36 2.59 -12.09 0.23
C GLN A 36 2.15 -10.64 -0.03
N ALA A 37 1.07 -10.21 0.61
CA ALA A 37 0.65 -8.82 0.56
C ALA A 37 1.74 -7.91 1.16
N SER A 38 2.06 -6.81 0.47
CA SER A 38 2.97 -5.79 1.02
C SER A 38 2.36 -5.03 2.19
N LEU A 39 1.02 -5.02 2.29
CA LEU A 39 0.25 -4.35 3.32
C LEU A 39 -1.17 -4.93 3.38
N ALA A 40 -1.72 -5.10 4.59
CA ALA A 40 -3.10 -5.56 4.81
C ALA A 40 -3.73 -4.89 6.05
N GLN A 41 -5.06 -5.00 6.16
CA GLN A 41 -5.87 -4.58 7.32
C GLN A 41 -5.54 -3.19 7.88
N LEU A 42 -5.77 -2.14 7.09
CA LEU A 42 -5.65 -0.77 7.56
C LEU A 42 -6.80 -0.39 8.50
N ALA A 43 -6.48 0.24 9.63
CA ALA A 43 -7.47 0.85 10.51
C ALA A 43 -6.94 2.15 11.12
N PHE A 44 -7.72 3.22 11.00
CA PHE A 44 -7.45 4.47 11.71
C PHE A 44 -7.73 4.32 13.20
N SER A 45 -6.90 4.96 14.04
CA SER A 45 -7.23 5.14 15.46
C SER A 45 -8.49 6.00 15.60
N PRO A 46 -9.25 5.88 16.69
CA PRO A 46 -10.48 6.66 16.88
C PRO A 46 -10.28 8.18 16.85
N ASP A 47 -9.10 8.66 17.30
CA ASP A 47 -8.70 10.07 17.23
C ASP A 47 -8.14 10.51 15.86
N GLY A 48 -8.03 9.60 14.89
CA GLY A 48 -7.54 9.87 13.55
C GLY A 48 -6.05 10.20 13.44
N LYS A 49 -5.26 10.01 14.51
CA LYS A 49 -3.82 10.36 14.53
C LYS A 49 -2.89 9.25 14.06
N ARG A 50 -3.37 8.01 14.00
CA ARG A 50 -2.57 6.82 13.70
C ARG A 50 -3.29 5.90 12.74
N ILE A 51 -2.51 5.14 11.98
CA ILE A 51 -2.97 4.00 11.18
C ILE A 51 -2.30 2.75 11.73
N ALA A 52 -3.07 1.75 12.13
CA ALA A 52 -2.58 0.40 12.34
C ALA A 52 -2.71 -0.39 11.04
N CYS A 53 -1.72 -1.22 10.73
CA CYS A 53 -1.74 -2.09 9.56
C CYS A 53 -0.90 -3.35 9.81
N LEU A 54 -1.12 -4.34 8.95
CA LEU A 54 -0.26 -5.51 8.85
C LEU A 54 0.74 -5.32 7.72
N VAL A 55 2.00 -5.57 8.00
CA VAL A 55 3.11 -5.49 7.03
C VAL A 55 3.98 -6.75 7.12
N PRO A 56 4.60 -7.20 6.03
CA PRO A 56 5.50 -8.34 6.08
C PRO A 56 6.77 -8.01 6.88
N TYR A 57 7.21 -8.96 7.70
CA TYR A 57 8.51 -9.04 8.36
C TYR A 57 8.93 -10.50 8.38
N GLU A 58 10.09 -10.84 7.79
CA GLU A 58 10.60 -12.22 7.72
C GLU A 58 9.52 -13.24 7.28
N HIS A 59 8.89 -12.98 6.13
CA HIS A 59 7.83 -13.81 5.54
C HIS A 59 6.51 -13.92 6.34
N ARG A 60 6.37 -13.21 7.47
CA ARG A 60 5.15 -13.19 8.28
C ARG A 60 4.50 -11.81 8.35
N MET A 61 3.18 -11.77 8.39
CA MET A 61 2.44 -10.52 8.63
C MET A 61 2.59 -10.10 10.09
N ASN A 62 3.03 -8.87 10.29
CA ASN A 62 3.29 -8.29 11.59
C ASN A 62 2.58 -6.95 11.76
N LEU A 63 2.31 -6.60 13.01
CA LEU A 63 1.59 -5.38 13.36
C LEU A 63 2.53 -4.17 13.30
N ALA A 64 2.15 -3.17 12.51
CA ALA A 64 2.80 -1.87 12.48
C ALA A 64 1.79 -0.75 12.76
N VAL A 65 2.32 0.38 13.21
CA VAL A 65 1.57 1.62 13.39
C VAL A 65 2.30 2.76 12.70
N ILE A 66 1.57 3.53 11.91
CA ILE A 66 2.03 4.75 11.27
C ILE A 66 1.46 5.92 12.04
N ASP A 67 2.33 6.78 12.55
CA ASP A 67 1.96 8.09 13.10
C ASP A 67 1.72 9.07 11.94
N LEU A 68 0.57 9.73 11.91
CA LEU A 68 0.20 10.60 10.80
C LEU A 68 0.75 12.02 10.91
N GLU A 69 1.18 12.44 12.10
CA GLU A 69 1.79 13.75 12.33
C GLU A 69 3.21 13.78 11.77
N ASN A 70 4.03 12.79 12.13
CA ASN A 70 5.44 12.71 11.72
C ASN A 70 5.72 11.69 10.62
N ARG A 71 4.69 10.97 10.13
CA ARG A 71 4.77 9.93 9.08
C ARG A 71 5.68 8.75 9.44
N GLN A 72 6.00 8.55 10.70
CA GLN A 72 6.86 7.45 11.15
C GLN A 72 6.08 6.14 11.23
N LYS A 73 6.62 5.11 10.58
CA LYS A 73 6.15 3.72 10.69
C LYS A 73 6.94 3.01 11.78
N ASN A 74 6.23 2.50 12.79
CA ASN A 74 6.78 1.71 13.88
C ASN A 74 6.26 0.28 13.80
N LEU A 75 7.17 -0.69 13.66
CA LEU A 75 6.86 -2.10 13.76
C LEU A 75 6.69 -2.48 15.25
N LEU A 76 5.53 -3.02 15.62
CA LEU A 76 5.20 -3.32 17.02
C LEU A 76 5.42 -4.78 17.40
N THR A 77 5.51 -5.66 16.41
CA THR A 77 5.77 -7.09 16.54
C THR A 77 6.77 -7.56 15.48
N ASN A 78 7.51 -8.61 15.76
CA ASN A 78 8.56 -9.17 14.90
C ASN A 78 8.49 -10.71 14.88
N PHE A 79 7.27 -11.25 14.81
CA PHE A 79 7.05 -12.70 14.75
C PHE A 79 7.58 -13.27 13.43
N THR A 80 8.20 -14.44 13.52
CA THR A 80 8.77 -15.19 12.37
C THR A 80 8.12 -16.56 12.20
N ASP A 81 7.37 -17.00 13.20
CA ASP A 81 6.72 -18.29 13.31
C ASP A 81 5.32 -18.30 12.69
N ASN A 82 4.47 -17.30 13.00
CA ASN A 82 3.10 -17.19 12.48
C ASN A 82 2.66 -15.73 12.25
N ASP A 83 1.67 -15.57 11.39
CA ASP A 83 1.08 -14.28 11.03
C ASP A 83 0.24 -13.69 12.17
N VAL A 84 0.27 -12.37 12.26
CA VAL A 84 -0.82 -11.61 12.88
C VAL A 84 -2.03 -11.67 11.94
N GLY A 85 -3.16 -12.17 12.43
CA GLY A 85 -4.34 -12.43 11.61
C GLY A 85 -5.33 -11.26 11.52
N SER A 86 -5.77 -10.73 12.65
CA SER A 86 -6.73 -9.63 12.73
C SER A 86 -6.22 -8.52 13.64
N LEU A 87 -6.62 -7.26 13.39
CA LEU A 87 -6.36 -6.14 14.28
C LEU A 87 -7.60 -5.26 14.51
N ARG A 88 -7.69 -4.65 15.69
CA ARG A 88 -8.69 -3.65 16.10
C ARG A 88 -8.09 -2.66 17.09
N TRP A 89 -8.50 -1.40 16.99
CA TRP A 89 -8.23 -0.40 18.02
C TRP A 89 -9.10 -0.63 19.26
N ALA A 90 -8.51 -0.42 20.44
CA ALA A 90 -9.17 -0.49 21.74
C ALA A 90 -8.95 0.82 22.52
N GLY A 91 -9.50 1.91 21.99
CA GLY A 91 -9.21 3.28 22.39
C GLY A 91 -8.13 3.91 21.49
N ASN A 92 -7.59 5.05 21.91
CA ASN A 92 -6.64 5.81 21.09
C ASN A 92 -5.25 5.19 21.07
N ASP A 93 -4.80 4.53 22.15
CA ASP A 93 -3.40 4.12 22.38
C ASP A 93 -3.21 2.62 22.55
N ARG A 94 -4.21 1.79 22.22
CA ARG A 94 -4.13 0.33 22.35
C ARG A 94 -4.67 -0.39 21.13
N LEU A 95 -4.04 -1.50 20.81
CA LEU A 95 -4.47 -2.46 19.80
C LEU A 95 -4.73 -3.82 20.43
N ILE A 96 -5.77 -4.47 19.93
CA ILE A 96 -6.03 -5.90 20.12
C ILE A 96 -5.83 -6.56 18.76
N PHE A 97 -5.11 -7.67 18.73
CA PHE A 97 -4.82 -8.39 17.51
C PHE A 97 -4.77 -9.89 17.76
N THR A 98 -4.89 -10.70 16.71
CA THR A 98 -4.85 -12.16 16.83
C THR A 98 -3.56 -12.74 16.28
N LYS A 99 -3.04 -13.78 16.93
CA LYS A 99 -1.97 -14.65 16.44
C LYS A 99 -2.28 -16.05 16.96
N ASP A 100 -2.22 -17.05 16.09
CA ASP A 100 -2.46 -18.46 16.46
C ASP A 100 -3.79 -18.69 17.19
N GLY A 101 -4.82 -17.92 16.82
CA GLY A 101 -6.15 -17.98 17.45
C GLY A 101 -6.27 -17.25 18.80
N GLU A 102 -5.17 -16.73 19.35
CA GLU A 102 -5.15 -16.01 20.61
C GLU A 102 -5.28 -14.50 20.42
N PHE A 103 -5.93 -13.82 21.37
CA PHE A 103 -6.03 -12.36 21.42
C PHE A 103 -4.87 -11.75 22.21
N LEU A 104 -4.01 -11.03 21.51
CA LEU A 104 -2.88 -10.28 22.06
C LEU A 104 -3.22 -8.79 22.14
N LYS A 105 -2.53 -8.07 23.03
CA LYS A 105 -2.77 -6.64 23.31
C LYS A 105 -1.45 -5.88 23.25
N LYS A 106 -1.43 -4.72 22.58
CA LYS A 106 -0.27 -3.82 22.57
C LYS A 106 -0.70 -2.41 22.90
N ARG A 107 -0.04 -1.79 23.88
CA ARG A 107 -0.14 -0.35 24.13
C ARG A 107 0.92 0.38 23.30
N ILE A 108 0.52 1.49 22.69
CA ILE A 108 1.38 2.36 21.91
C ILE A 108 1.60 3.61 22.75
N PRO A 109 2.79 3.79 23.36
CA PRO A 109 3.07 5.00 24.12
C PRO A 109 2.87 6.22 23.23
N ALA A 110 2.40 7.33 23.81
CA ALA A 110 2.48 8.62 23.15
C ALA A 110 3.91 8.80 22.67
N SER A 111 4.08 9.14 21.39
CA SER A 111 5.36 9.34 20.68
C SER A 111 6.47 9.73 21.65
N ALA A 112 7.17 8.71 22.18
CA ALA A 112 8.38 8.94 22.95
C ALA A 112 9.40 9.28 21.88
N ALA A 113 9.80 10.54 21.86
CA ALA A 113 10.81 11.12 20.99
C ALA A 113 11.81 10.05 20.53
N ARG A 114 11.90 9.87 19.20
CA ARG A 114 13.07 9.34 18.49
C ARG A 114 13.80 8.24 19.27
N LYS A 115 13.34 6.99 19.20
CA LYS A 115 14.26 5.89 19.49
C LYS A 115 15.34 5.92 18.41
N GLU A 116 16.57 6.23 18.81
CA GLU A 116 17.81 6.01 18.06
C GLU A 116 17.67 4.71 17.25
N PRO A 117 18.07 4.66 15.96
CA PRO A 117 18.10 3.40 15.24
C PRO A 117 18.89 2.43 16.10
N GLN A 118 18.32 1.26 16.43
CA GLN A 118 19.10 0.18 17.01
C GLN A 118 20.22 -0.07 16.03
N ALA A 119 21.42 0.39 16.42
CA ALA A 119 22.62 0.21 15.64
C ALA A 119 22.70 -1.28 15.35
N SER A 120 22.70 -1.59 14.06
CA SER A 120 23.13 -2.87 13.54
C SER A 120 24.35 -3.26 14.35
N GLN A 121 24.20 -4.31 15.16
CA GLN A 121 25.33 -5.03 15.72
C GLN A 121 26.11 -5.50 14.49
N ARG A 122 27.05 -4.65 14.05
CA ARG A 122 28.22 -5.09 13.32
C ARG A 122 28.88 -6.09 14.25
N VAL A 123 28.59 -7.35 14.01
CA VAL A 123 29.40 -8.45 14.53
C VAL A 123 30.74 -8.27 13.85
N SER A 124 31.63 -7.59 14.57
CA SER A 124 33.07 -7.67 14.35
C SER A 124 33.52 -9.03 14.88
N ALA A 125 33.91 -9.94 13.99
CA ALA A 125 34.88 -11.00 14.22
C ALA A 125 35.34 -11.54 12.87
#